data_AF-A0A354T8L7-F1
#
_entry.id   AF-A0A354T8L7-F1
#
_cell.length_a   1.000
_cell.length_b   1.000
_cell.length_c   1.000
_cell.angle_alpha   90.00
_cell.angle_beta   90.00
_cell.angle_gamma   90.00
#
_symmetry.space_group_name_H-M   'P 1'
#
loop_
_entity.id
_entity.type
_entity.pdbx_description
1 polymer ?
#
loop_
_entity_poly.entity_id
_entity_poly.type
_entity_poly.pdbx_seq_one_letter_code
_entity_poly.pdbx_strand_id
1 'polypeptide(L)' 'NAVPIPVAHHSIIAQLGKNSRLKDSDGVVPYWSSHLDTARSEKIVRAWHGCVEKPEVVQEVVRVLREHLREKGTPAK' A
#
# COMPACT_ATOMS: atom_id res chain seq x y z
N ASN A 1 -12.26 9.10 -9.81
CA ASN A 1 -12.71 7.80 -10.35
C ASN A 1 -13.95 7.37 -9.59
N ALA A 2 -15.09 7.21 -10.27
CA ALA A 2 -16.38 6.91 -9.63
C ALA A 2 -16.73 5.41 -9.64
N VAL A 3 -15.93 4.57 -10.31
CA VAL A 3 -16.15 3.12 -10.38
C VAL A 3 -15.44 2.45 -9.20
N PRO A 4 -16.16 1.76 -8.30
CA PRO A 4 -15.56 1.03 -7.18
C PRO A 4 -14.67 -0.12 -7.65
N ILE A 5 -13.60 -0.40 -6.92
CA ILE A 5 -12.76 -1.60 -7.17
C ILE A 5 -13.53 -2.82 -6.63
N PRO A 6 -13.95 -3.77 -7.49
CA PRO A 6 -14.86 -4.85 -7.09
C PRO A 6 -14.18 -5.99 -6.32
N VAL A 7 -12.86 -5.89 -6.11
CA VAL A 7 -12.04 -6.91 -5.46
C VAL A 7 -11.34 -6.33 -4.24
N ALA A 8 -11.05 -7.20 -3.27
CA ALA A 8 -10.22 -6.88 -2.12
C ALA A 8 -8.87 -6.33 -2.58
N HIS A 9 -8.48 -5.17 -2.03
CA HIS A 9 -7.21 -4.53 -2.34
C HIS A 9 -6.61 -3.92 -1.09
N HIS A 10 -5.29 -3.74 -1.14
CA HIS A 10 -4.47 -3.16 -0.09
C HIS A 10 -3.60 -2.07 -0.71
N SER A 11 -3.34 -1.01 0.05
CA SER A 11 -2.54 0.12 -0.38
C SER A 11 -1.17 0.11 0.33
N ILE A 12 -0.10 0.26 -0.44
CA ILE A 12 1.26 0.51 0.08
C ILE A 12 1.71 1.83 -0.52
N ILE A 13 1.74 2.88 0.30
CA ILE A 13 1.93 4.26 -0.15
C ILE A 13 3.26 4.78 0.38
N ALA A 14 4.14 5.20 -0.53
CA ALA A 14 5.39 5.86 -0.18
C ALA A 14 5.12 7.32 0.25
N GLN A 15 5.93 7.81 1.19
CA GLN A 15 5.96 9.21 1.62
C GLN A 15 7.39 9.61 1.96
N LEU A 16 7.90 10.70 1.38
CA LEU A 16 9.26 11.19 1.63
C LEU A 16 9.46 11.64 3.08
N GLY A 17 8.42 12.21 3.69
CA GLY A 17 8.42 12.53 5.11
C GLY A 17 9.20 13.77 5.52
N LYS A 18 8.44 14.86 5.78
CA LYS A 18 8.67 15.85 6.87
C LYS A 18 7.36 16.42 7.46
N ASN A 19 6.18 16.07 6.91
CA ASN A 19 4.89 16.69 7.22
C ASN A 19 3.84 15.66 7.68
N SER A 20 2.65 16.12 8.05
CA SER A 20 1.48 15.27 8.35
C SER A 20 1.10 14.40 7.15
N ARG A 21 0.70 13.14 7.38
CA ARG A 21 0.31 12.14 6.37
C ARG A 21 -0.55 12.69 5.23
N LEU A 22 -1.56 13.52 5.55
CA LEU A 22 -2.52 14.07 4.57
C LEU A 22 -1.90 15.07 3.57
N LYS A 23 -0.78 15.69 3.93
CA LYS A 23 -0.09 16.71 3.12
C LYS A 23 1.21 16.20 2.50
N ASP A 24 1.53 14.93 2.72
CA ASP A 24 2.78 14.33 2.31
C ASP A 24 2.68 13.72 0.90
N SER A 25 3.83 13.48 0.29
CA SER A 25 3.95 12.91 -1.06
C SER A 25 5.17 11.99 -1.12
N ASP A 26 5.17 11.04 -2.04
CA ASP A 26 6.35 10.26 -2.40
C ASP A 26 7.36 11.02 -3.29
N GLY A 27 7.10 12.30 -3.56
CA GLY A 27 7.87 13.17 -4.45
C GLY A 27 7.28 13.32 -5.84
N VAL A 28 6.26 12.53 -6.18
CA VAL A 28 5.58 12.56 -7.49
C VAL A 28 4.06 12.63 -7.30
N VAL A 29 3.51 11.78 -6.44
CA VAL A 29 2.07 11.63 -6.19
C VAL A 29 1.75 12.08 -4.76
N PRO A 30 0.78 12.97 -4.54
CA PRO A 30 0.35 13.36 -3.21
C PRO A 30 -0.51 12.28 -2.56
N TYR A 31 -0.46 12.17 -1.22
CA TYR A 31 -1.18 11.14 -0.47
C TYR A 31 -2.69 11.08 -0.77
N TRP A 32 -3.37 12.23 -0.82
CA TRP A 32 -4.81 12.27 -1.07
C TRP A 32 -5.20 11.70 -2.45
N SER A 33 -4.26 11.68 -3.41
CA SER A 33 -4.50 11.10 -4.73
C SER A 33 -4.23 9.60 -4.78
N SER A 34 -3.33 9.09 -3.92
CA SER A 34 -3.02 7.66 -3.84
C SER A 34 -3.87 6.91 -2.82
N HIS A 35 -4.47 7.63 -1.87
CA HIS A 35 -5.37 7.09 -0.86
C HIS A 35 -6.69 6.60 -1.48
N LEU A 36 -7.14 5.43 -1.01
CA LEU A 36 -8.41 4.83 -1.38
C LEU A 36 -9.14 4.39 -0.12
N ASP A 37 -10.28 5.00 0.18
CA ASP A 37 -11.12 4.66 1.35
C ASP A 37 -11.57 3.18 1.35
N THR A 38 -11.61 2.56 0.17
CA THR A 38 -12.02 1.17 -0.02
C THR A 38 -10.94 0.13 0.28
N ALA A 39 -9.70 0.56 0.57
CA ALA A 39 -8.59 -0.37 0.83
C ALA A 39 -8.78 -1.11 2.15
N ARG A 40 -8.59 -2.44 2.15
CA ARG A 40 -8.68 -3.27 3.36
C ARG A 40 -7.58 -2.95 4.37
N SER A 41 -6.39 -2.60 3.88
CA SER A 41 -5.30 -2.10 4.70
C SER A 41 -4.50 -1.06 3.93
N GLU A 42 -3.91 -0.11 4.65
CA GLU A 42 -3.02 0.89 4.07
C GLU A 42 -1.74 1.04 4.88
N LYS A 43 -0.61 0.73 4.25
CA LYS A 43 0.73 0.87 4.83
C LYS A 43 1.42 2.10 4.25
N ILE A 44 1.86 2.99 5.13
CA ILE A 44 2.75 4.10 4.76
C ILE A 44 4.20 3.65 4.90
N VAL A 45 5.01 3.87 3.86
CA VAL A 45 6.45 3.60 3.84
C VAL A 45 7.22 4.89 3.67
N ARG A 46 8.22 5.13 4.52
CA ARG A 46 9.07 6.33 4.44
C ARG A 46 10.11 6.18 3.33
N ALA A 47 9.76 6.64 2.13
CA ALA A 47 10.52 6.42 0.91
C ALA A 47 10.07 7.35 -0.23
N TRP A 48 10.85 7.31 -1.32
CA TRP A 48 10.58 8.02 -2.57
C TRP A 48 9.71 7.19 -3.51
N HIS A 49 9.16 7.80 -4.57
CA HIS A 49 8.16 7.19 -5.47
C HIS A 49 8.49 5.78 -5.99
N GLY A 50 9.72 5.53 -6.43
CA GLY A 50 10.12 4.26 -7.02
C GLY A 50 10.75 3.27 -6.03
N CYS A 51 10.39 3.32 -4.75
CA CYS A 51 11.01 2.52 -3.68
C CYS A 51 10.63 1.03 -3.64
N VAL A 52 10.29 0.42 -4.77
CA VAL A 52 9.75 -0.95 -4.83
C VAL A 52 10.75 -2.02 -4.35
N GLU A 53 12.03 -1.71 -4.45
CA GLU A 53 13.16 -2.53 -4.00
C GLU A 53 13.39 -2.48 -2.49
N LYS A 54 12.76 -1.54 -1.78
CA LYS A 54 12.98 -1.41 -0.33
C LYS A 54 12.48 -2.64 0.42
N PRO A 55 13.25 -3.16 1.39
CA PRO A 55 12.86 -4.33 2.17
C PRO A 55 11.48 -4.18 2.81
N GLU A 56 11.12 -2.99 3.30
CA GLU A 56 9.84 -2.74 3.95
C GLU A 56 8.66 -2.85 2.99
N VAL A 57 8.84 -2.41 1.74
CA VAL A 57 7.81 -2.54 0.70
C VAL A 57 7.63 -4.01 0.32
N VAL A 58 8.74 -4.70 0.06
CA VAL A 58 8.72 -6.13 -0.28
C VAL A 58 8.10 -6.96 0.84
N GLN A 59 8.45 -6.69 2.09
CA GLN A 59 7.89 -7.38 3.26
C GLN A 59 6.38 -7.17 3.37
N GLU A 60 5.89 -5.97 3.09
CA GLU A 60 4.45 -5.68 3.12
C GLU A 60 3.71 -6.40 1.98
N VAL A 61 4.28 -6.44 0.77
CA VAL A 61 3.73 -7.25 -0.33
C VAL A 61 3.66 -8.72 0.06
N VAL A 62 4.73 -9.28 0.61
CA VAL A 62 4.77 -10.68 1.07
C VAL A 62 3.74 -10.94 2.17
N ARG A 63 3.55 -9.99 3.10
CA ARG A 63 2.53 -10.08 4.16
C ARG A 63 1.13 -10.18 3.56
N VAL A 64 0.79 -9.30 2.63
CA VAL A 64 -0.51 -9.27 1.92
C VAL A 64 -0.74 -10.58 1.14
N LEU A 65 0.27 -11.06 0.41
CA LEU A 65 0.15 -12.32 -0.34
C LEU A 65 -0.08 -13.52 0.58
N ARG A 66 0.63 -13.58 1.72
CA ARG A 66 0.43 -14.65 2.72
C ARG A 66 -0.96 -14.56 3.38
N GLU A 67 -1.45 -13.35 3.63
CA GLU A 67 -2.81 -13.11 4.13
C GLU A 67 -3.86 -13.66 3.16
N HIS A 68 -3.73 -13.33 1.87
CA HIS A 68 -4.60 -13.84 0.82
C HIS A 68 -4.59 -15.38 0.70
N LEU A 69 -3.42 -16.02 0.82
CA LEU A 69 -3.33 -17.49 0.82
C LEU A 69 -4.09 -18.13 1.98
N ARG A 70 -4.02 -17.51 3.17
CA ARG A 70 -4.78 -17.96 4.35
C ARG A 70 -6.28 -17.78 4.13
N GLU A 71 -6.72 -16.64 3.59
CA GLU A 71 -8.13 -16.40 3.25
C GLU A 71 -8.67 -17.39 2.21
N LYS A 72 -7.85 -17.76 1.23
CA LYS A 72 -8.22 -18.74 0.19
C LYS A 72 -8.13 -20.20 0.63
N GLY A 73 -7.78 -20.47 1.88
CA GLY A 73 -7.64 -21.85 2.39
C GLY A 73 -6.56 -22.65 1.67
N THR A 74 -5.57 -21.99 1.04
CA THR A 74 -4.40 -22.68 0.50
C THR A 74 -3.37 -22.75 1.62
N PRO A 75 -3.16 -23.92 2.27
CA PRO A 75 -2.17 -24.01 3.33
C PRO A 75 -0.78 -23.69 2.76
N ALA A 76 -0.06 -22.81 3.46
CA ALA A 76 1.34 -22.56 3.15
C ALA A 76 2.10 -23.90 3.26
N LYS A 77 2.84 -24.25 2.21
CA LYS A 77 3.79 -25.37 2.24
C LYS A 77 4.94 -25.08 3.20
#